data_AF-A0A2T4DEY3-F1
#
_entry.id   AF-A0A2T4DEY3-F1
#
_cell.length_a   1.000
_cell.length_b   1.000
_cell.length_c   1.000
_cell.angle_alpha   90.00
_cell.angle_beta   90.00
_cell.angle_gamma   90.00
#
_symmetry.space_group_name_H-M   'P 1'
#
loop_
_entity.id
_entity.type
_entity.pdbx_description
1 polymer ?
#
loop_
_entity_poly.entity_id
_entity_poly.type
_entity_poly.pdbx_seq_one_letter_code
_entity_poly.pdbx_strand_id
1 'polypeptide(L)'
;TAFVRLGTDFDDNYYEIELPLKITPYQTTDPSEIWPQANEIDIAFNRLYQLKSSRNRMEAASGIQNVLLPYSEEFEKYTLTVRGRPDMSSLQTIMIGIRNPQGGSSVSKDICIWANEMRVTDFDQTSGWAANATVNTKLADFANVTASTRYTSVGFGGIEQNISQRTRESSLGFDLSANVSLGKFFKEESGIKIPMCVGYQTFTATPFYDPRDPDIPLSAALAGFEDAEEREAYRQIVIDQEERRSINFTNVRKERKETDKIVLPIAISNFDFTYAYNDITRSNLQTGYT
;
A
#
# COMPACT_ATOMS: atom_id res chain seq x y z
N THR A 1 -26.83 -24.68 12.96
CA THR A 1 -26.06 -23.45 13.21
C THR A 1 -26.26 -22.54 12.04
N ALA A 2 -26.24 -21.23 12.23
CA ALA A 2 -26.16 -20.28 11.11
C ALA A 2 -24.71 -19.89 10.90
N PHE A 3 -24.35 -19.51 9.68
CA PHE A 3 -23.03 -18.99 9.39
C PHE A 3 -23.12 -17.79 8.46
N VAL A 4 -22.16 -16.88 8.63
CA VAL A 4 -21.88 -15.80 7.69
C VAL A 4 -20.49 -16.03 7.13
N ARG A 5 -20.40 -16.19 5.82
CA ARG A 5 -19.16 -16.38 5.08
C ARG A 5 -18.85 -15.14 4.27
N LEU A 6 -17.61 -14.66 4.37
CA LEU A 6 -17.09 -13.41 3.86
C LEU A 6 -15.80 -13.69 3.11
N GLY A 7 -15.69 -13.30 1.84
CA GLY A 7 -14.48 -13.60 1.09
C GLY A 7 -14.43 -13.05 -0.33
N THR A 8 -13.41 -13.49 -1.05
CA THR A 8 -13.27 -13.25 -2.50
C THR A 8 -14.05 -14.27 -3.31
N ASP A 9 -14.34 -15.44 -2.72
CA ASP A 9 -15.19 -16.48 -3.30
C ASP A 9 -15.99 -17.20 -2.21
N PHE A 10 -16.76 -18.22 -2.60
CA PHE A 10 -17.56 -18.99 -1.65
C PHE A 10 -16.86 -20.23 -1.12
N ASP A 11 -15.83 -20.76 -1.78
CA ASP A 11 -15.41 -22.15 -1.59
C ASP A 11 -13.98 -22.28 -1.10
N ASP A 12 -13.06 -21.45 -1.57
CA ASP A 12 -11.63 -21.63 -1.35
C ASP A 12 -11.00 -20.49 -0.56
N ASN A 13 -11.50 -19.26 -0.64
CA ASN A 13 -10.93 -18.09 0.00
C ASN A 13 -12.00 -17.31 0.78
N TYR A 14 -12.22 -17.73 2.02
CA TYR A 14 -13.20 -17.10 2.89
C TYR A 14 -12.83 -17.12 4.38
N TYR A 15 -13.40 -16.16 5.09
CA TYR A 15 -13.66 -16.22 6.52
C TYR A 15 -15.10 -16.68 6.75
N GLU A 16 -15.33 -17.48 7.78
CA GLU A 16 -16.67 -17.90 8.17
C GLU A 16 -16.85 -17.70 9.68
N ILE A 17 -17.97 -17.09 10.03
CA ILE A 17 -18.42 -16.90 11.41
C ILE A 17 -19.63 -17.81 11.59
N GLU A 18 -19.48 -18.89 12.34
CA GLU A 18 -20.59 -19.79 12.67
C GLU A 18 -21.13 -19.48 14.07
N LEU A 19 -22.47 -19.48 14.20
CA LEU A 19 -23.20 -19.24 15.44
C LEU A 19 -24.31 -20.29 15.63
N PRO A 20 -24.33 -21.01 16.77
CA PRO A 20 -25.47 -21.84 17.15
C PRO A 20 -26.71 -20.99 17.50
N LEU A 21 -27.67 -20.92 16.58
CA LEU A 21 -28.91 -20.18 16.78
C LEU A 21 -29.81 -20.81 17.85
N LYS A 22 -30.44 -19.96 18.65
CA LYS A 22 -31.58 -20.29 19.52
C LYS A 22 -32.88 -20.03 18.77
N ILE A 23 -33.75 -21.04 18.73
CA ILE A 23 -35.07 -20.93 18.08
C ILE A 23 -36.01 -20.16 19.01
N THR A 24 -36.65 -19.13 18.49
CA THR A 24 -37.71 -18.39 19.20
C THR A 24 -38.92 -19.30 19.46
N PRO A 25 -39.49 -19.32 20.68
CA PRO A 25 -40.70 -20.07 20.97
C PRO A 25 -41.89 -19.68 20.09
N TYR A 26 -42.79 -20.64 19.88
CA TYR A 26 -44.00 -20.37 19.09
C TYR A 26 -44.91 -19.35 19.80
N GLN A 27 -45.52 -18.45 19.03
CA GLN A 27 -46.39 -17.35 19.50
C GLN A 27 -45.70 -16.23 20.30
N THR A 28 -44.36 -16.20 20.35
CA THR A 28 -43.65 -15.05 20.91
C THR A 28 -43.94 -13.78 20.10
N THR A 29 -44.30 -12.70 20.81
CA THR A 29 -44.53 -11.36 20.25
C THR A 29 -43.52 -10.32 20.75
N ASP A 30 -42.73 -10.65 21.77
CA ASP A 30 -41.68 -9.77 22.30
C ASP A 30 -40.52 -9.65 21.30
N PRO A 31 -40.19 -8.45 20.80
CA PRO A 31 -39.09 -8.24 19.88
C PRO A 31 -37.73 -8.73 20.39
N SER A 32 -37.49 -8.67 21.71
CA SER A 32 -36.22 -9.11 22.31
C SER A 32 -36.05 -10.64 22.35
N GLU A 33 -37.16 -11.37 22.30
CA GLU A 33 -37.15 -12.84 22.17
C GLU A 33 -37.17 -13.29 20.70
N ILE A 34 -37.70 -12.46 19.79
CA ILE A 34 -37.64 -12.67 18.33
C ILE A 34 -36.22 -12.41 17.82
N TRP A 35 -35.56 -11.36 18.32
CA TRP A 35 -34.17 -11.00 18.02
C TRP A 35 -33.30 -11.09 19.28
N PRO A 36 -33.07 -12.31 19.81
CA PRO A 36 -32.31 -12.46 21.03
C PRO A 36 -30.84 -12.10 20.79
N GLN A 37 -30.23 -11.38 21.73
CA GLN A 37 -28.80 -11.01 21.68
C GLN A 37 -27.87 -12.24 21.53
N ALA A 38 -28.32 -13.41 21.99
CA ALA A 38 -27.60 -14.67 21.77
C ALA A 38 -27.42 -15.00 20.27
N ASN A 39 -28.36 -14.60 19.41
CA ASN A 39 -28.34 -14.80 17.96
C ASN A 39 -27.68 -13.62 17.20
N GLU A 40 -27.30 -12.55 17.89
CA GLU A 40 -26.60 -11.41 17.29
C GLU A 40 -25.12 -11.77 17.00
N ILE A 41 -24.67 -11.47 15.79
CA ILE A 41 -23.26 -11.56 15.42
C ILE A 41 -22.65 -10.17 15.60
N ASP A 42 -21.87 -10.01 16.66
CA ASP A 42 -21.09 -8.82 16.97
C ASP A 42 -19.65 -9.27 17.22
N ILE A 43 -18.79 -9.05 16.23
CA ILE A 43 -17.40 -9.51 16.25
C ILE A 43 -16.49 -8.48 15.58
N ALA A 44 -15.38 -8.16 16.26
CA ALA A 44 -14.33 -7.33 15.69
C ALA A 44 -13.61 -8.08 14.57
N PHE A 45 -13.48 -7.48 13.38
CA PHE A 45 -12.73 -8.06 12.25
C PHE A 45 -11.27 -8.38 12.59
N ASN A 46 -10.66 -7.66 13.54
CA ASN A 46 -9.33 -7.98 14.06
C ASN A 46 -9.23 -9.44 14.53
N ARG A 47 -10.31 -10.02 15.07
CA ARG A 47 -10.33 -11.41 15.47
C ARG A 47 -10.17 -12.38 14.28
N LEU A 48 -10.74 -12.05 13.12
CA LEU A 48 -10.57 -12.82 11.89
C LEU A 48 -9.12 -12.73 11.37
N TYR A 49 -8.51 -11.56 11.45
CA TYR A 49 -7.09 -11.38 11.10
C TYR A 49 -6.17 -12.18 12.03
N GLN A 50 -6.46 -12.18 13.34
CA GLN A 50 -5.73 -12.98 14.32
C GLN A 50 -5.87 -14.49 14.08
N LEU A 51 -7.06 -14.96 13.66
CA LEU A 51 -7.29 -16.35 13.27
C LEU A 51 -6.38 -16.74 12.09
N LYS A 52 -6.36 -15.93 11.02
CA LYS A 52 -5.48 -16.14 9.86
C LYS A 52 -4.00 -16.11 10.24
N SER A 53 -3.58 -15.14 11.04
CA SER A 53 -2.20 -15.03 11.53
C SER A 53 -1.78 -16.24 12.37
N SER A 54 -2.65 -16.72 13.26
CA SER A 54 -2.38 -17.89 14.09
C SER A 54 -2.25 -19.16 13.26
N ARG A 55 -3.13 -19.34 12.27
CA ARG A 55 -3.02 -20.41 11.28
C ARG A 55 -1.69 -20.34 10.53
N ASN A 56 -1.33 -19.18 9.98
CA ASN A 56 -0.09 -19.01 9.21
C ASN A 56 1.15 -19.36 10.05
N ARG A 57 1.20 -18.95 11.33
CA ARG A 57 2.30 -19.31 12.24
C ARG A 57 2.37 -20.82 12.50
N MET A 58 1.23 -21.47 12.71
CA MET A 58 1.17 -22.92 12.94
C MET A 58 1.65 -23.70 11.70
N GLU A 59 1.23 -23.28 10.50
CA GLU A 59 1.69 -23.89 9.25
C GLU A 59 3.19 -23.71 9.02
N ALA A 60 3.72 -22.51 9.31
CA ALA A 60 5.15 -22.22 9.23
C ALA A 60 5.96 -23.12 10.17
N ALA A 61 5.51 -23.28 11.42
CA ALA A 61 6.17 -24.15 12.40
C ALA A 61 6.09 -25.64 12.03
N SER A 62 5.03 -26.07 11.34
CA SER A 62 4.81 -27.47 10.97
C SER A 62 5.49 -27.87 9.65
N GLY A 63 6.00 -26.91 8.87
CA GLY A 63 6.58 -27.15 7.54
C GLY A 63 5.57 -27.59 6.47
N ILE A 64 4.28 -27.62 6.79
CA ILE A 64 3.19 -28.02 5.90
C ILE A 64 2.27 -26.80 5.73
N GLN A 65 2.33 -26.16 4.58
CA GLN A 65 1.36 -25.12 4.21
C GLN A 65 0.19 -25.79 3.49
N ASN A 66 -0.91 -26.03 4.20
CA ASN A 66 -2.14 -26.50 3.57
C ASN A 66 -3.26 -25.48 3.79
N VAL A 67 -3.06 -24.33 3.15
CA VAL A 67 -3.98 -23.19 3.18
C VAL A 67 -5.39 -23.56 2.68
N LEU A 68 -5.52 -24.67 1.95
CA LEU A 68 -6.79 -25.14 1.41
C LEU A 68 -7.64 -25.90 2.44
N LEU A 69 -7.07 -26.32 3.56
CA LEU A 69 -7.84 -26.89 4.66
C LEU A 69 -8.41 -25.77 5.53
N PRO A 70 -9.70 -25.85 5.91
CA PRO A 70 -10.28 -24.89 6.83
C PRO A 70 -9.60 -25.02 8.20
N TYR A 71 -9.17 -23.89 8.74
CA TYR A 71 -8.68 -23.76 10.11
C TYR A 71 -9.74 -23.08 10.95
N SER A 72 -10.17 -23.74 12.02
CA SER A 72 -11.24 -23.26 12.89
C SER A 72 -10.77 -23.06 14.33
N GLU A 73 -11.26 -22.02 14.97
CA GLU A 73 -11.03 -21.71 16.38
C GLU A 73 -12.35 -21.28 17.05
N GLU A 74 -12.60 -21.79 18.25
CA GLU A 74 -13.72 -21.35 19.08
C GLU A 74 -13.40 -19.98 19.69
N PHE A 75 -14.35 -19.05 19.60
CA PHE A 75 -14.24 -17.72 20.18
C PHE A 75 -15.59 -17.27 20.73
N GLU A 76 -15.70 -17.17 22.05
CA GLU A 76 -16.94 -16.85 22.75
C GLU A 76 -18.09 -17.78 22.36
N LYS A 77 -19.09 -17.28 21.63
CA LYS A 77 -20.24 -18.04 21.12
C LYS A 77 -20.11 -18.40 19.64
N TYR A 78 -18.97 -18.09 19.02
CA TYR A 78 -18.71 -18.26 17.60
C TYR A 78 -17.68 -19.36 17.35
N THR A 79 -17.87 -20.11 16.27
CA THR A 79 -16.79 -20.90 15.66
C THR A 79 -16.28 -20.13 14.45
N LEU A 80 -15.05 -19.64 14.51
CA LEU A 80 -14.45 -18.85 13.44
C LEU A 80 -13.60 -19.74 12.56
N THR A 81 -13.76 -19.64 11.25
CA THR A 81 -13.03 -20.46 10.29
C THR A 81 -12.38 -19.59 9.22
N VAL A 82 -11.14 -19.93 8.84
CA VAL A 82 -10.46 -19.35 7.69
C VAL A 82 -10.04 -20.47 6.74
N ARG A 83 -10.30 -20.28 5.45
CA ARG A 83 -9.86 -21.16 4.37
C ARG A 83 -9.25 -20.34 3.25
N GLY A 84 -8.11 -20.79 2.72
CA GLY A 84 -7.36 -20.14 1.65
C GLY A 84 -6.62 -18.89 2.11
N ARG A 85 -6.59 -17.90 1.22
CA ARG A 85 -6.05 -16.56 1.46
C ARG A 85 -7.15 -15.53 1.15
N PRO A 86 -8.22 -15.49 1.96
CA PRO A 86 -9.25 -14.46 1.80
C PRO A 86 -8.63 -13.08 1.94
N ASP A 87 -9.26 -12.10 1.32
CA ASP A 87 -8.88 -10.68 1.37
C ASP A 87 -10.12 -9.87 1.75
N MET A 88 -10.10 -9.26 2.94
CA MET A 88 -11.20 -8.42 3.42
C MET A 88 -11.22 -7.05 2.74
N SER A 89 -10.12 -6.62 2.12
CA SER A 89 -10.04 -5.35 1.40
C SER A 89 -10.76 -5.40 0.06
N SER A 90 -10.93 -6.60 -0.52
CA SER A 90 -11.59 -6.83 -1.81
C SER A 90 -12.74 -7.84 -1.71
N LEU A 91 -13.53 -7.75 -0.63
CA LEU A 91 -14.66 -8.64 -0.40
C LEU A 91 -15.66 -8.61 -1.56
N GLN A 92 -15.88 -9.76 -2.19
CA GLN A 92 -16.78 -9.91 -3.35
C GLN A 92 -18.06 -10.65 -2.98
N THR A 93 -17.98 -11.54 -2.00
CA THR A 93 -19.05 -12.47 -1.66
C THR A 93 -19.39 -12.40 -0.18
N ILE A 94 -20.69 -12.34 0.09
CA ILE A 94 -21.27 -12.57 1.42
C ILE A 94 -22.30 -13.68 1.27
N MET A 95 -22.14 -14.75 2.03
CA MET A 95 -23.09 -15.85 2.09
C MET A 95 -23.61 -15.97 3.52
N ILE A 96 -24.93 -15.94 3.67
CA ILE A 96 -25.61 -16.27 4.91
C ILE A 96 -26.27 -17.64 4.70
N GLY A 97 -25.97 -18.59 5.57
CA GLY A 97 -26.45 -19.95 5.42
C GLY A 97 -26.79 -20.62 6.75
N ILE A 98 -27.44 -21.77 6.66
CA ILE A 98 -27.70 -22.67 7.78
C ILE A 98 -26.94 -23.96 7.52
N ARG A 99 -26.32 -24.49 8.56
CA ARG A 99 -25.69 -25.81 8.57
C ARG A 99 -26.36 -26.69 9.61
N ASN A 100 -26.63 -27.94 9.25
CA ASN A 100 -27.04 -28.93 10.23
C ASN A 100 -25.78 -29.39 11.00
N PRO A 101 -25.70 -29.21 12.34
CA PRO A 101 -24.51 -29.59 13.09
C PRO A 101 -24.29 -31.12 13.02
N GLN A 102 -23.02 -31.54 12.94
CA GLN A 102 -22.68 -32.96 13.02
C GLN A 102 -23.14 -33.55 14.35
N GLY A 103 -23.73 -34.74 14.32
CA GLY A 103 -24.33 -35.39 15.49
C GLY A 103 -25.77 -34.98 15.80
N GLY A 104 -26.38 -34.11 14.99
CA GLY A 104 -27.81 -33.82 15.03
C GLY A 104 -28.68 -34.98 14.56
N SER A 105 -29.97 -34.94 14.92
CA SER A 105 -30.96 -35.87 14.39
C SER A 105 -30.98 -35.84 12.86
N SER A 106 -31.01 -37.00 12.20
CA SER A 106 -31.15 -37.15 10.74
C SER A 106 -32.57 -36.84 10.23
N VAL A 107 -33.47 -36.43 11.13
CA VAL A 107 -34.84 -36.06 10.82
C VAL A 107 -34.87 -34.70 10.13
N SER A 108 -35.60 -34.61 9.02
CA SER A 108 -35.83 -33.36 8.30
C SER A 108 -36.50 -32.34 9.22
N LYS A 109 -36.01 -31.09 9.17
CA LYS A 109 -36.59 -29.97 9.92
C LYS A 109 -36.92 -28.84 8.96
N ASP A 110 -38.11 -28.27 9.13
CA ASP A 110 -38.52 -27.05 8.47
C ASP A 110 -38.22 -25.88 9.40
N ILE A 111 -37.40 -24.94 8.95
CA ILE A 111 -36.94 -23.80 9.76
C ILE A 111 -37.10 -22.53 8.93
N CYS A 112 -37.65 -21.48 9.55
CA CYS A 112 -37.66 -20.14 8.98
C CYS A 112 -36.54 -19.33 9.64
N ILE A 113 -35.65 -18.75 8.84
CA ILE A 113 -34.58 -17.86 9.30
C ILE A 113 -34.87 -16.45 8.81
N TRP A 114 -34.72 -15.48 9.69
CA TRP A 114 -34.65 -14.08 9.32
C TRP A 114 -33.24 -13.56 9.60
N ALA A 115 -32.71 -12.79 8.67
CA ALA A 115 -31.47 -12.04 8.84
C ALA A 115 -31.82 -10.56 8.71
N ASN A 116 -31.30 -9.74 9.60
CA ASN A 116 -31.54 -8.31 9.59
C ASN A 116 -30.27 -7.54 9.94
N GLU A 117 -30.18 -6.32 9.41
CA GLU A 117 -29.19 -5.29 9.67
C GLU A 117 -27.74 -5.79 9.74
N MET A 118 -27.10 -5.89 8.57
CA MET A 118 -25.66 -6.07 8.47
C MET A 118 -24.99 -4.69 8.41
N ARG A 119 -24.19 -4.37 9.42
CA ARG A 119 -23.45 -3.11 9.52
C ARG A 119 -22.02 -3.35 9.98
N VAL A 120 -21.15 -2.43 9.58
CA VAL A 120 -19.78 -2.32 10.08
C VAL A 120 -19.67 -0.99 10.81
N THR A 121 -19.17 -1.01 12.04
CA THR A 121 -18.96 0.16 12.88
C THR A 121 -17.49 0.23 13.32
N ASP A 122 -17.13 1.30 14.03
CA ASP A 122 -15.82 1.46 14.67
C ASP A 122 -14.63 1.38 13.68
N PHE A 123 -14.71 2.23 12.65
CA PHE A 123 -13.62 2.40 11.69
C PHE A 123 -12.33 2.86 12.37
N ASP A 124 -11.21 2.25 11.98
CA ASP A 124 -9.90 2.69 12.44
C ASP A 124 -9.61 4.11 11.94
N GLN A 125 -9.35 5.02 12.87
CA GLN A 125 -9.03 6.41 12.60
C GLN A 125 -7.54 6.65 12.84
N THR A 126 -6.72 6.09 11.95
CA THR A 126 -5.28 6.37 11.96
C THR A 126 -5.07 7.85 11.65
N SER A 127 -4.53 8.58 12.63
CA SER A 127 -4.12 9.97 12.42
C SER A 127 -2.86 10.00 11.55
N GLY A 128 -2.92 10.76 10.46
CA GLY A 128 -1.77 10.97 9.59
C GLY A 128 -1.34 12.43 9.53
N TRP A 129 -0.09 12.63 9.14
CA TRP A 129 0.49 13.95 8.93
C TRP A 129 1.32 13.95 7.64
N ALA A 130 1.52 15.14 7.11
CA ALA A 130 2.43 15.36 6.01
C ALA A 130 3.30 16.57 6.31
N ALA A 131 4.55 16.54 5.86
CA ALA A 131 5.47 17.64 5.94
C ALA A 131 6.20 17.83 4.62
N ASN A 132 6.32 19.09 4.22
CA ASN A 132 7.07 19.48 3.03
C ASN A 132 8.06 20.56 3.43
N ALA A 133 9.32 20.42 3.02
CA ALA A 133 10.33 21.44 3.19
C ALA A 133 11.07 21.66 1.87
N THR A 134 11.23 22.91 1.48
CA THR A 134 11.92 23.30 0.25
C THR A 134 12.92 24.40 0.56
N VAL A 135 14.15 24.23 0.08
CA VAL A 135 15.24 25.18 0.20
C VAL A 135 15.70 25.58 -1.20
N ASN A 136 15.68 26.88 -1.49
CA ASN A 136 16.16 27.44 -2.74
C ASN A 136 17.36 28.34 -2.45
N THR A 137 18.49 28.06 -3.08
CA THR A 137 19.74 28.79 -2.90
C THR A 137 20.25 29.30 -4.24
N LYS A 138 20.34 30.62 -4.38
CA LYS A 138 20.94 31.27 -5.55
C LYS A 138 22.40 31.65 -5.26
N LEU A 139 23.32 31.08 -6.01
CA LEU A 139 24.75 31.36 -5.97
C LEU A 139 25.10 32.38 -7.06
N ALA A 140 24.76 33.65 -6.80
CA ALA A 140 24.94 34.77 -7.73
C ALA A 140 24.40 34.44 -9.14
N ASP A 141 25.23 34.58 -10.17
CA ASP A 141 24.91 34.25 -11.56
C ASP A 141 25.39 32.85 -11.97
N PHE A 142 26.00 32.11 -11.05
CA PHE A 142 26.64 30.83 -11.36
C PHE A 142 25.64 29.67 -11.26
N ALA A 143 24.89 29.58 -10.17
CA ALA A 143 24.01 28.45 -9.95
C ALA A 143 22.76 28.79 -9.16
N ASN A 144 21.69 28.02 -9.40
CA ASN A 144 20.50 27.98 -8.56
C ASN A 144 20.26 26.52 -8.16
N VAL A 145 20.25 26.26 -6.85
CA VAL A 145 20.08 24.93 -6.27
C VAL A 145 18.77 24.88 -5.50
N THR A 146 17.93 23.91 -5.83
CA THR A 146 16.65 23.64 -5.18
C THR A 146 16.70 22.25 -4.57
N ALA A 147 16.54 22.18 -3.26
CA ALA A 147 16.33 20.93 -2.53
C ALA A 147 14.89 20.90 -1.99
N SER A 148 14.21 19.77 -2.09
CA SER A 148 12.88 19.55 -1.52
C SER A 148 12.82 18.20 -0.84
N THR A 149 12.12 18.12 0.28
CA THR A 149 11.75 16.86 0.91
C THR A 149 10.26 16.87 1.22
N ARG A 150 9.62 15.73 1.03
CA ARG A 150 8.19 15.54 1.26
C ARG A 150 8.01 14.23 2.00
N TYR A 151 7.26 14.26 3.09
CA TYR A 151 6.89 13.07 3.84
C TYR A 151 5.39 13.05 4.04
N THR A 152 4.78 11.87 3.85
CA THR A 152 3.38 11.61 4.14
C THR A 152 3.29 10.34 4.95
N SER A 153 2.61 10.37 6.09
CA SER A 153 2.35 9.16 6.87
C SER A 153 1.05 8.47 6.45
N VAL A 154 0.90 7.22 6.87
CA VAL A 154 -0.37 6.48 6.77
C VAL A 154 -1.49 7.26 7.46
N GLY A 155 -2.69 7.21 6.89
CA GLY A 155 -3.88 7.88 7.40
C GLY A 155 -4.01 9.35 7.01
N PHE A 156 -2.99 9.95 6.38
CA PHE A 156 -3.08 11.33 5.89
C PHE A 156 -4.06 11.42 4.73
N GLY A 157 -4.81 12.53 4.66
CA GLY A 157 -5.81 12.77 3.63
C GLY A 157 -6.46 14.14 3.77
N GLY A 158 -7.15 14.57 2.71
CA GLY A 158 -7.96 15.80 2.71
C GLY A 158 -9.20 15.66 3.61
N ILE A 159 -9.82 16.80 3.97
CA ILE A 159 -11.01 16.80 4.83
C ILE A 159 -12.20 16.18 4.08
N GLU A 160 -12.29 16.41 2.78
CA GLU A 160 -13.32 15.86 1.90
C GLU A 160 -13.15 14.38 1.54
N GLN A 161 -12.01 13.76 1.90
CA GLN A 161 -11.74 12.37 1.54
C GLN A 161 -12.46 11.39 2.48
N ASN A 162 -13.13 10.40 1.89
CA ASN A 162 -13.68 9.29 2.63
C ASN A 162 -12.57 8.48 3.30
N ILE A 163 -12.89 7.76 4.37
CA ILE A 163 -11.92 6.93 5.12
C ILE A 163 -11.19 5.93 4.21
N SER A 164 -11.90 5.35 3.22
CA SER A 164 -11.33 4.41 2.25
C SER A 164 -10.34 5.05 1.27
N GLN A 165 -10.39 6.37 1.08
CA GLN A 165 -9.55 7.13 0.15
C GLN A 165 -8.30 7.71 0.83
N ARG A 166 -8.19 7.62 2.16
CA ARG A 166 -7.01 8.08 2.90
C ARG A 166 -5.80 7.23 2.56
N THR A 167 -4.63 7.83 2.66
CA THR A 167 -3.36 7.18 2.33
C THR A 167 -3.13 5.93 3.18
N ARG A 168 -2.86 4.78 2.54
CA ARG A 168 -2.55 3.49 3.19
C ARG A 168 -1.07 3.12 3.12
N GLU A 169 -0.22 4.08 2.80
CA GLU A 169 1.23 3.93 2.70
C GLU A 169 1.92 5.13 3.33
N SER A 170 3.15 4.98 3.80
CA SER A 170 3.99 6.14 4.13
C SER A 170 4.95 6.40 2.97
N SER A 171 5.01 7.64 2.50
CA SER A 171 5.90 8.04 1.42
C SER A 171 6.92 9.07 1.88
N LEU A 172 8.16 8.92 1.42
CA LEU A 172 9.26 9.85 1.60
C LEU A 172 9.86 10.17 0.23
N GLY A 173 9.82 11.44 -0.15
CA GLY A 173 10.44 11.97 -1.34
C GLY A 173 11.57 12.94 -0.99
N PHE A 174 12.67 12.86 -1.72
CA PHE A 174 13.74 13.85 -1.70
C PHE A 174 14.10 14.21 -3.13
N ASP A 175 14.15 15.52 -3.42
CA ASP A 175 14.49 16.06 -4.72
C ASP A 175 15.61 17.09 -4.55
N LEU A 176 16.66 16.94 -5.33
CA LEU A 176 17.75 17.91 -5.46
C LEU A 176 17.93 18.24 -6.93
N SER A 177 17.83 19.52 -7.27
CA SER A 177 18.10 20.00 -8.62
C SER A 177 19.02 21.21 -8.57
N ALA A 178 19.92 21.32 -9.55
CA ALA A 178 20.76 22.49 -9.70
C ALA A 178 20.84 22.91 -11.16
N ASN A 179 20.57 24.19 -11.40
CA ASN A 179 20.81 24.85 -12.67
C ASN A 179 22.13 25.61 -12.56
N VAL A 180 23.12 25.21 -13.35
CA VAL A 180 24.50 25.72 -13.29
C VAL A 180 24.88 26.31 -14.64
N SER A 181 25.44 27.52 -14.61
CA SER A 181 26.01 28.21 -15.76
C SER A 181 27.52 27.97 -15.81
N LEU A 182 27.95 26.81 -16.33
CA LEU A 182 29.38 26.44 -16.42
C LEU A 182 30.20 27.40 -17.30
N GLY A 183 29.54 28.17 -18.17
CA GLY A 183 30.18 29.25 -18.94
C GLY A 183 30.87 30.31 -18.07
N LYS A 184 30.44 30.48 -16.81
CA LYS A 184 31.01 31.45 -15.85
C LYS A 184 32.44 31.10 -15.40
N PHE A 185 32.93 29.89 -15.66
CA PHE A 185 34.34 29.53 -15.43
C PHE A 185 35.30 30.04 -16.52
N PHE A 186 34.75 30.46 -17.66
CA PHE A 186 35.52 31.05 -18.75
C PHE A 186 35.47 32.59 -18.67
N LYS A 187 36.46 33.26 -19.26
CA LYS A 187 36.42 34.72 -19.41
C LYS A 187 35.18 35.13 -20.20
N GLU A 188 34.54 36.23 -19.82
CA GLU A 188 33.34 36.74 -20.49
C GLU A 188 33.56 37.06 -21.98
N GLU A 189 34.78 37.44 -22.33
CA GLU A 189 35.28 37.66 -23.69
C GLU A 189 35.20 36.42 -24.59
N SER A 190 35.14 35.22 -24.02
CA SER A 190 35.04 33.97 -24.79
C SER A 190 33.64 33.76 -25.41
N GLY A 191 32.61 34.39 -24.83
CA GLY A 191 31.22 34.20 -25.24
C GLY A 191 30.66 32.79 -25.01
N ILE A 192 31.37 31.92 -24.30
CA ILE A 192 30.97 30.53 -24.10
C ILE A 192 29.79 30.45 -23.12
N LYS A 193 28.67 29.87 -23.57
CA LYS A 193 27.49 29.58 -22.74
C LYS A 193 27.30 28.08 -22.63
N ILE A 194 27.37 27.59 -21.40
CA ILE A 194 27.18 26.17 -21.07
C ILE A 194 26.16 26.09 -19.93
N PRO A 195 24.85 26.15 -20.21
CA PRO A 195 23.81 25.87 -19.23
C PRO A 195 23.72 24.36 -18.98
N MET A 196 23.80 23.97 -17.72
CA MET A 196 23.66 22.59 -17.26
C MET A 196 22.59 22.51 -16.18
N CYS A 197 21.64 21.60 -16.30
CA CYS A 197 20.69 21.24 -15.26
C CYS A 197 21.02 19.83 -14.79
N VAL A 198 21.20 19.64 -13.48
CA VAL A 198 21.40 18.32 -12.87
C VAL A 198 20.28 18.07 -11.89
N GLY A 199 19.83 16.82 -11.80
CA GLY A 199 18.75 16.41 -10.91
C GLY A 199 19.08 15.06 -10.27
N TYR A 200 18.71 14.95 -9.00
CA TYR A 200 18.73 13.73 -8.21
C TYR A 200 17.43 13.66 -7.43
N GLN A 201 16.69 12.58 -7.57
CA GLN A 201 15.43 12.37 -6.87
C GLN A 201 15.38 10.94 -6.34
N THR A 202 14.93 10.80 -5.10
CA THR A 202 14.58 9.52 -4.50
C THR A 202 13.15 9.58 -3.98
N PHE A 203 12.45 8.48 -4.14
CA PHE A 203 11.11 8.28 -3.62
C PHE A 203 11.03 6.89 -3.02
N THR A 204 10.44 6.80 -1.84
CA THR A 204 10.22 5.54 -1.13
C THR A 204 8.79 5.52 -0.59
N ALA A 205 8.00 4.52 -0.99
CA ALA A 205 6.66 4.29 -0.47
C ALA A 205 6.61 2.92 0.23
N THR A 206 6.25 2.94 1.51
CA THR A 206 6.11 1.75 2.35
C THR A 206 4.63 1.49 2.61
N PRO A 207 4.06 0.37 2.14
CA PRO A 207 2.66 0.05 2.37
C PRO A 207 2.42 -0.30 3.84
N PHE A 208 1.26 0.07 4.38
CA PHE A 208 0.90 -0.24 5.76
C PHE A 208 0.55 -1.73 5.94
N TYR A 209 -0.18 -2.29 4.99
CA TYR A 209 -0.48 -3.72 4.89
C TYR A 209 0.50 -4.42 3.95
N ASP A 210 0.70 -5.71 4.17
CA ASP A 210 1.53 -6.52 3.28
C ASP A 210 0.86 -6.62 1.89
N PRO A 211 1.51 -6.21 0.79
CA PRO A 211 0.94 -6.32 -0.56
C PRO A 211 0.60 -7.75 -1.00
N ARG A 212 1.21 -8.77 -0.39
CA ARG A 212 0.94 -10.20 -0.67
C ARG A 212 -0.15 -10.78 0.24
N ASP A 213 -0.42 -10.10 1.36
CA ASP A 213 -1.47 -10.47 2.32
C ASP A 213 -2.09 -9.19 2.94
N PRO A 214 -3.02 -8.52 2.22
CA PRO A 214 -3.50 -7.18 2.55
C PRO A 214 -4.32 -7.09 3.85
N ASP A 215 -4.60 -8.23 4.49
CA ASP A 215 -5.23 -8.30 5.81
C ASP A 215 -4.23 -8.10 6.96
N ILE A 216 -2.93 -8.24 6.70
CA ILE A 216 -1.89 -8.26 7.74
C ILE A 216 -1.04 -6.99 7.63
N PRO A 217 -0.84 -6.23 8.73
CA PRO A 217 0.09 -5.11 8.74
C PRO A 217 1.49 -5.58 8.34
N LEU A 218 2.17 -4.83 7.47
CA LEU A 218 3.51 -5.18 6.98
C LEU A 218 4.51 -5.36 8.15
N SER A 219 4.38 -4.55 9.20
CA SER A 219 5.20 -4.69 10.41
C SER A 219 5.03 -6.05 11.10
N ALA A 220 3.81 -6.58 11.15
CA ALA A 220 3.52 -7.89 11.72
C ALA A 220 4.03 -9.02 10.81
N ALA A 221 3.90 -8.87 9.48
CA ALA A 221 4.48 -9.82 8.53
C ALA A 221 6.01 -9.89 8.66
N LEU A 222 6.69 -8.73 8.73
CA LEU A 222 8.14 -8.65 8.90
C LEU A 222 8.62 -9.21 10.25
N ALA A 223 7.84 -9.03 11.32
CA ALA A 223 8.15 -9.60 12.63
C ALA A 223 8.06 -11.13 12.66
N GLY A 224 7.35 -11.76 11.71
CA GLY A 224 7.22 -13.21 11.60
C GLY A 224 8.44 -13.93 11.01
N PHE A 225 9.35 -13.21 10.34
CA PHE A 225 10.60 -13.80 9.86
C PHE A 225 11.56 -14.02 11.03
N GLU A 226 12.19 -15.19 11.10
CA GLU A 226 13.24 -15.48 12.10
C GLU A 226 14.59 -14.90 11.64
N ASP A 227 14.94 -15.12 10.36
CA ASP A 227 16.17 -14.63 9.76
C ASP A 227 16.11 -13.14 9.39
N ALA A 228 17.21 -12.43 9.62
CA ALA A 228 17.29 -11.00 9.37
C ALA A 228 17.52 -10.67 7.88
N GLU A 229 18.25 -11.53 7.16
CA GLU A 229 18.52 -11.32 5.74
C GLU A 229 17.25 -11.56 4.92
N GLU A 230 16.51 -12.63 5.19
CA GLU A 230 15.22 -12.91 4.57
C GLU A 230 14.20 -11.79 4.84
N ARG A 231 14.15 -11.28 6.08
CA ARG A 231 13.28 -10.16 6.45
C ARG A 231 13.59 -8.90 5.64
N GLU A 232 14.87 -8.58 5.48
CA GLU A 232 15.29 -7.39 4.73
C GLU A 232 15.08 -7.58 3.23
N ALA A 233 15.39 -8.76 2.69
CA ALA A 233 15.10 -9.10 1.30
C ALA A 233 13.60 -8.96 1.00
N TYR A 234 12.74 -9.45 1.88
CA TYR A 234 11.29 -9.28 1.75
C TYR A 234 10.88 -7.81 1.81
N ARG A 235 11.43 -7.04 2.75
CA ARG A 235 11.19 -5.60 2.88
C ARG A 235 11.52 -4.85 1.57
N GLN A 236 12.66 -5.14 0.96
CA GLN A 236 13.07 -4.48 -0.29
C GLN A 236 12.18 -4.84 -1.49
N ILE A 237 11.55 -6.01 -1.47
CA ILE A 237 10.60 -6.44 -2.50
C ILE A 237 9.26 -5.72 -2.36
N VAL A 238 8.78 -5.47 -1.14
CA VAL A 238 7.44 -4.89 -0.89
C VAL A 238 7.42 -3.36 -0.87
N ILE A 239 8.54 -2.71 -0.60
CA ILE A 239 8.66 -1.24 -0.62
C ILE A 239 8.87 -0.77 -2.06
N ASP A 240 8.11 0.22 -2.50
CA ASP A 240 8.34 0.88 -3.79
C ASP A 240 9.44 1.92 -3.63
N GLN A 241 10.53 1.75 -4.36
CA GLN A 241 11.66 2.67 -4.39
C GLN A 241 11.88 3.12 -5.82
N GLU A 242 11.91 4.44 -6.03
CA GLU A 242 12.30 5.05 -7.30
C GLU A 242 13.49 5.98 -7.08
N GLU A 243 14.52 5.83 -7.90
CA GLU A 243 15.67 6.72 -7.97
C GLU A 243 15.79 7.27 -9.40
N ARG A 244 15.88 8.59 -9.51
CA ARG A 244 16.00 9.29 -10.78
C ARG A 244 17.21 10.20 -10.77
N ARG A 245 18.03 10.08 -11.81
CA ARG A 245 19.22 10.91 -12.02
C ARG A 245 19.13 11.57 -13.38
N SER A 246 19.41 12.87 -13.47
CA SER A 246 19.39 13.59 -14.73
C SER A 246 20.54 14.58 -14.86
N ILE A 247 21.10 14.66 -16.06
CA ILE A 247 22.09 15.65 -16.45
C ILE A 247 21.73 16.14 -17.85
N ASN A 248 21.41 17.43 -17.96
CA ASN A 248 20.93 18.04 -19.19
C ASN A 248 21.76 19.28 -19.49
N PHE A 249 22.37 19.32 -20.67
CA PHE A 249 23.01 20.48 -21.26
C PHE A 249 22.11 21.02 -22.36
N THR A 250 21.66 22.26 -22.21
CA THR A 250 20.70 22.85 -23.15
C THR A 250 21.34 24.03 -23.85
N ASN A 251 21.34 24.00 -25.18
CA ASN A 251 21.77 25.14 -26.00
C ASN A 251 23.19 25.62 -25.63
N VAL A 252 24.11 24.66 -25.53
CA VAL A 252 25.54 24.93 -25.36
C VAL A 252 26.06 25.57 -26.63
N ARG A 253 26.61 26.77 -26.53
CA ARG A 253 27.01 27.56 -27.69
C ARG A 253 28.13 28.54 -27.38
N LYS A 254 28.80 29.02 -28.43
CA LYS A 254 29.68 30.20 -28.37
C LYS A 254 28.94 31.40 -28.94
N GLU A 255 28.70 32.41 -28.12
CA GLU A 255 28.21 33.69 -28.62
C GLU A 255 29.33 34.45 -29.32
N ARG A 256 28.99 35.06 -30.44
CA ARG A 256 29.91 35.90 -31.20
C ARG A 256 30.26 37.16 -30.42
N LYS A 257 31.54 37.53 -30.40
CA LYS A 257 32.03 38.77 -29.80
C LYS A 257 32.61 39.69 -30.87
N GLU A 258 32.74 40.98 -30.58
CA GLU A 258 33.30 41.98 -31.52
C GLU A 258 34.75 41.67 -31.94
N THR A 259 35.46 40.89 -31.13
CA THR A 259 36.82 40.42 -31.38
C THR A 259 36.91 39.27 -32.39
N ASP A 260 35.79 38.61 -32.73
CA ASP A 260 35.77 37.48 -33.66
C ASP A 260 35.86 37.94 -35.12
N LYS A 261 37.02 37.72 -35.75
CA LYS A 261 37.30 38.12 -37.14
C LYS A 261 36.67 37.22 -38.21
N ILE A 262 36.26 36.02 -37.86
CA ILE A 262 35.76 35.02 -38.81
C ILE A 262 34.23 35.12 -38.88
N VAL A 263 33.72 35.61 -40.01
CA VAL A 263 32.29 35.81 -40.29
C VAL A 263 31.83 34.85 -41.38
N LEU A 264 32.03 33.56 -41.15
CA LEU A 264 31.65 32.51 -42.10
C LEU A 264 30.41 31.76 -41.60
N PRO A 265 29.57 31.22 -42.49
CA PRO A 265 28.43 30.37 -42.12
C PRO A 265 28.82 29.18 -41.23
N ILE A 266 30.03 28.65 -41.42
CA ILE A 266 30.60 27.52 -40.67
C ILE A 266 31.30 27.92 -39.36
N ALA A 267 31.17 29.16 -38.90
CA ALA A 267 31.72 29.57 -37.62
C ALA A 267 31.06 28.80 -36.46
N ILE A 268 31.86 28.39 -35.48
CA ILE A 268 31.39 27.66 -34.28
C ILE A 268 30.27 28.42 -33.54
N SER A 269 30.23 29.75 -33.67
CA SER A 269 29.18 30.59 -33.09
C SER A 269 27.79 30.42 -33.69
N ASN A 270 27.69 29.72 -34.84
CA ASN A 270 26.42 29.46 -35.52
C ASN A 270 25.88 28.05 -35.21
N PHE A 271 26.56 27.30 -34.34
CA PHE A 271 26.13 25.96 -33.93
C PHE A 271 25.77 25.97 -32.44
N ASP A 272 24.72 25.24 -32.11
CA ASP A 272 24.33 24.90 -30.75
C ASP A 272 24.34 23.38 -30.55
N PHE A 273 24.61 22.98 -29.31
CA PHE A 273 24.65 21.59 -28.91
C PHE A 273 23.76 21.38 -27.69
N THR A 274 22.96 20.32 -27.73
CA THR A 274 22.09 19.91 -26.63
C THR A 274 22.32 18.43 -26.36
N TYR A 275 22.48 18.08 -25.08
CA TYR A 275 22.66 16.71 -24.63
C TYR A 275 21.87 16.46 -23.36
N ALA A 276 21.20 15.31 -23.27
CA ALA A 276 20.38 14.95 -22.13
C ALA A 276 20.64 13.49 -21.76
N TYR A 277 20.88 13.25 -20.48
CA TYR A 277 20.99 11.92 -19.90
C TYR A 277 20.01 11.83 -18.73
N ASN A 278 19.17 10.81 -18.74
CA ASN A 278 18.21 10.53 -17.69
C ASN A 278 18.24 9.03 -17.39
N ASP A 279 18.34 8.70 -16.11
CA ASP A 279 18.35 7.35 -15.60
C ASP A 279 17.28 7.22 -14.52
N ILE A 280 16.54 6.11 -14.56
CA ILE A 280 15.46 5.81 -13.61
C ILE A 280 15.62 4.37 -13.21
N THR A 281 15.92 4.15 -11.95
CA THR A 281 15.89 2.83 -11.33
C THR A 281 14.66 2.74 -10.46
N ARG A 282 13.87 1.67 -10.61
CA ARG A 282 12.72 1.43 -9.75
C ARG A 282 12.71 -0.03 -9.29
N SER A 283 12.44 -0.22 -8.01
CA SER A 283 12.24 -1.54 -7.40
C SER A 283 10.90 -1.55 -6.68
N ASN A 284 10.06 -2.53 -7.00
CA ASN A 284 8.80 -2.79 -6.31
C ASN A 284 8.41 -4.28 -6.45
N LEU A 285 7.26 -4.64 -5.87
CA LEU A 285 6.75 -6.02 -5.87
C LEU A 285 6.66 -6.67 -7.26
N GLN A 286 6.39 -5.87 -8.31
CA GLN A 286 6.22 -6.34 -9.69
C GLN A 286 7.55 -6.42 -10.46
N THR A 287 8.54 -5.63 -10.06
CA THR A 287 9.84 -5.47 -10.75
C THR A 287 11.00 -6.09 -10.00
N GLY A 288 10.74 -6.79 -8.88
CA GLY A 288 11.73 -7.37 -7.98
C GLY A 288 12.96 -7.94 -8.71
N TYR A 289 14.05 -7.17 -8.64
CA TYR A 289 15.38 -7.43 -9.18
C TYR A 289 15.43 -8.06 -10.59
N THR A 290 15.44 -7.23 -11.63
CA THR A 290 16.29 -7.49 -12.82
C THR A 290 17.60 -6.74 -12.69
#